data_AF-A0A2N5JPE6-F1
#
_entry.id   AF-A0A2N5JPE6-F1
#
_cell.length_a   1.000
_cell.length_b   1.000
_cell.length_c   1.000
_cell.angle_alpha   90.00
_cell.angle_beta   90.00
_cell.angle_gamma   90.00
#
_symmetry.space_group_name_H-M   'P 1'
#
loop_
_entity.id
_entity.type
_entity.pdbx_description
1 polymer ?
#
loop_
_entity_poly.entity_id
_entity_poly.type
_entity_poly.pdbx_seq_one_letter_code
_entity_poly.pdbx_strand_id
1 'polypeptide(L)'
;MTASLEQEIQDLESSIVELNHRIQVLYLEYAQVVAQATRRQLILATFSICTSHYPSRFLQLSPSDRQLLQSSIVAVADRLQHKIVELFQVNVTEQSPDEIDRLLNLTINEFTEQTNFILAQNHILPQLAEGSPRVVLRLQEVEFTDRNVMSQRGELRVLTNRKEKLKLDLEQKRKIKLTIEAEEAWRSSWTENL
;
A
#
# COMPACT_ATOMS: atom_id res chain seq x y z
N MET A 1 4.99 39.11 -19.32
CA MET A 1 5.57 37.77 -19.52
C MET A 1 5.79 37.07 -18.18
N THR A 2 6.37 37.75 -17.19
CA THR A 2 6.52 37.28 -15.79
C THR A 2 5.19 36.96 -15.09
N ALA A 3 4.18 37.84 -15.17
CA ALA A 3 2.87 37.61 -14.53
C ALA A 3 2.13 36.34 -15.02
N SER A 4 2.31 35.95 -16.29
CA SER A 4 1.73 34.70 -16.83
C SER A 4 2.44 33.48 -16.24
N LEU A 5 3.76 33.54 -16.10
CA LEU A 5 4.57 32.46 -15.55
C LEU A 5 4.30 32.27 -14.04
N GLU A 6 4.06 33.36 -13.32
CA GLU A 6 3.66 33.30 -11.90
C GLU A 6 2.30 32.64 -11.73
N GLN A 7 1.32 33.01 -12.56
CA GLN A 7 0.01 32.37 -12.54
C GLN A 7 0.12 30.87 -12.84
N GLU A 8 0.91 30.47 -13.86
CA GLU A 8 1.12 29.06 -14.19
C GLU A 8 1.79 28.28 -13.05
N ILE A 9 2.75 28.88 -12.34
CA ILE A 9 3.38 28.27 -11.15
C ILE A 9 2.34 28.08 -10.04
N GLN A 10 1.51 29.10 -9.78
CA GLN A 10 0.47 29.04 -8.75
C GLN A 10 -0.59 27.98 -9.08
N ASP A 11 -1.02 27.89 -10.34
CA ASP A 11 -1.99 26.89 -10.80
C ASP A 11 -1.45 25.45 -10.64
N LEU A 12 -0.15 25.24 -10.93
CA LEU A 12 0.52 23.96 -10.71
C LEU A 12 0.61 23.61 -9.22
N GLU A 13 0.96 24.57 -8.37
CA GLU A 13 1.02 24.38 -6.92
C GLU A 13 -0.34 23.98 -6.35
N SER A 14 -1.40 24.70 -6.73
CA SER A 14 -2.78 24.37 -6.34
C SER A 14 -3.19 22.98 -6.82
N SER A 15 -2.90 22.64 -8.09
CA SER A 15 -3.19 21.32 -8.66
C SER A 15 -2.47 20.18 -7.91
N ILE A 16 -1.23 20.40 -7.47
CA ILE A 16 -0.46 19.41 -6.70
C ILE A 16 -1.07 19.23 -5.31
N VAL A 17 -1.50 20.31 -4.65
CA VAL A 17 -2.17 20.23 -3.34
C VAL A 17 -3.47 19.43 -3.44
N GLU A 18 -4.30 19.71 -4.44
CA GLU A 18 -5.56 18.97 -4.68
C GLU A 18 -5.30 17.49 -4.97
N LEU A 19 -4.32 17.18 -5.82
CA LEU A 19 -3.94 15.79 -6.11
C LEU A 19 -3.42 15.06 -4.87
N ASN A 20 -2.62 15.72 -4.02
CA ASN A 20 -2.14 15.12 -2.78
C ASN A 20 -3.32 14.74 -1.87
N HIS A 21 -4.30 15.64 -1.70
CA HIS A 21 -5.48 15.34 -0.90
C HIS A 21 -6.28 14.17 -1.49
N ARG A 22 -6.49 14.16 -2.81
CA ARG A 22 -7.20 13.05 -3.48
C ARG A 22 -6.46 11.72 -3.33
N ILE A 23 -5.13 11.72 -3.47
CA ILE A 23 -4.30 10.51 -3.29
C ILE A 23 -4.41 10.00 -1.85
N GLN A 24 -4.37 10.89 -0.84
CA GLN A 24 -4.53 10.49 0.56
C GLN A 24 -5.87 9.81 0.83
N VAL A 25 -6.97 10.41 0.34
CA VAL A 25 -8.31 9.82 0.46
C VAL A 25 -8.35 8.44 -0.20
N LEU A 26 -7.84 8.33 -1.43
CA LEU A 26 -7.84 7.09 -2.18
C LEU A 26 -6.99 5.99 -1.52
N TYR A 27 -5.90 6.36 -0.83
CA TYR A 27 -5.11 5.43 -0.05
C TYR A 27 -5.88 4.85 1.14
N LEU A 28 -6.68 5.67 1.83
CA LEU A 28 -7.53 5.21 2.92
C LEU A 28 -8.66 4.30 2.42
N GLU A 29 -9.22 4.59 1.24
CA GLU A 29 -10.18 3.71 0.58
C GLU A 29 -9.54 2.36 0.19
N TYR A 30 -8.35 2.41 -0.42
CA TYR A 30 -7.53 1.24 -0.75
C TYR A 30 -7.23 0.39 0.48
N ALA A 31 -6.89 1.03 1.60
CA ALA A 31 -6.61 0.34 2.86
C ALA A 31 -7.78 -0.54 3.31
N GLN A 32 -9.02 -0.06 3.18
CA GLN A 32 -10.20 -0.83 3.58
C GLN A 32 -10.38 -2.07 2.72
N VAL A 33 -10.32 -1.91 1.39
CA VAL A 33 -10.56 -3.05 0.48
C VAL A 33 -9.43 -4.06 0.52
N VAL A 34 -8.16 -3.61 0.61
CA VAL A 34 -7.01 -4.51 0.64
C VAL A 34 -6.93 -5.25 1.97
N ALA A 35 -7.31 -4.60 3.09
CA ALA A 35 -7.39 -5.26 4.39
C ALA A 35 -8.44 -6.38 4.38
N GLN A 36 -9.63 -6.10 3.86
CA GLN A 36 -10.70 -7.10 3.74
C GLN A 36 -10.32 -8.25 2.80
N ALA A 37 -9.72 -7.94 1.65
CA ALA A 37 -9.28 -8.94 0.68
C ALA A 37 -8.18 -9.83 1.28
N THR A 38 -7.19 -9.25 1.95
CA THR A 38 -6.09 -9.99 2.60
C THR A 38 -6.62 -10.91 3.69
N ARG A 39 -7.54 -10.42 4.54
CA ARG A 39 -8.21 -11.25 5.56
C ARG A 39 -8.87 -12.47 4.93
N ARG A 40 -9.65 -12.27 3.87
CA ARG A 40 -10.34 -13.35 3.17
C ARG A 40 -9.35 -14.35 2.57
N GLN A 41 -8.28 -13.87 1.93
CA GLN A 41 -7.26 -14.73 1.32
C GLN A 41 -6.50 -15.53 2.38
N LEU A 42 -6.23 -14.98 3.57
CA LEU A 42 -5.56 -15.70 4.65
C LEU A 42 -6.41 -16.90 5.11
N ILE A 43 -7.71 -16.69 5.28
CA ILE A 43 -8.66 -17.75 5.65
C ILE A 43 -8.73 -18.81 4.54
N LEU A 44 -8.85 -18.40 3.27
CA LEU A 44 -8.94 -19.34 2.14
C LEU A 44 -7.65 -20.15 1.95
N ALA A 45 -6.49 -19.52 2.06
CA ALA A 45 -5.20 -20.20 1.98
C ALA A 45 -5.03 -21.19 3.14
N THR A 46 -5.42 -20.80 4.36
CA THR A 46 -5.42 -21.70 5.52
C THR A 46 -6.36 -22.89 5.31
N PHE A 47 -7.57 -22.63 4.81
CA PHE A 47 -8.52 -23.68 4.47
C PHE A 47 -7.95 -24.66 3.43
N SER A 48 -7.29 -24.17 2.38
CA SER A 48 -6.66 -25.02 1.37
C SER A 48 -5.49 -25.83 1.95
N ILE A 49 -4.70 -25.26 2.86
CA ILE A 49 -3.66 -26.02 3.57
C ILE A 49 -4.28 -27.16 4.39
N CYS A 50 -5.34 -26.88 5.14
CA CYS A 50 -6.01 -27.89 5.96
C CYS A 50 -6.73 -28.97 5.13
N THR A 51 -7.40 -28.60 4.03
CA THR A 51 -8.31 -29.51 3.30
C THR A 51 -7.72 -30.09 2.02
N SER A 52 -6.84 -29.36 1.34
CA SER A 52 -6.19 -29.83 0.10
C SER A 52 -4.83 -30.48 0.37
N HIS A 53 -4.02 -29.89 1.25
CA HIS A 53 -2.62 -30.33 1.44
C HIS A 53 -2.44 -31.28 2.62
N TYR A 54 -3.14 -31.06 3.74
CA TYR A 54 -3.06 -31.91 4.93
C TYR A 54 -4.42 -32.42 5.47
N PRO A 55 -5.32 -32.94 4.60
CA PRO A 55 -6.66 -33.36 5.01
C PRO A 55 -6.64 -34.43 6.11
N SER A 56 -5.73 -35.41 6.03
CA SER A 56 -5.66 -36.48 7.04
C SER A 56 -5.34 -35.94 8.44
N ARG A 57 -4.46 -34.94 8.54
CA ARG A 57 -4.11 -34.31 9.84
C ARG A 57 -5.25 -33.47 10.37
N PHE A 58 -5.90 -32.69 9.50
CA PHE A 58 -7.08 -31.92 9.87
C PHE A 58 -8.24 -32.82 10.34
N LEU A 59 -8.48 -33.94 9.65
CA LEU A 59 -9.54 -34.88 10.01
C LEU A 59 -9.24 -35.68 11.30
N GLN A 60 -7.97 -35.76 11.73
CA GLN A 60 -7.59 -36.35 13.02
C GLN A 60 -7.88 -35.43 14.21
N LEU A 61 -8.03 -34.13 13.99
CA LEU A 61 -8.41 -33.21 15.05
C LEU A 61 -9.81 -33.53 15.60
N SER A 62 -9.96 -33.42 16.91
CA SER A 62 -11.27 -33.50 17.56
C SER A 62 -12.17 -32.33 17.14
N PRO A 63 -13.51 -32.44 17.28
CA PRO A 63 -14.40 -31.32 16.98
C PRO A 63 -14.06 -30.04 17.75
N SER A 64 -13.64 -30.15 19.02
CA SER A 64 -13.20 -29.01 19.83
C SER A 64 -11.91 -28.39 19.33
N ASP A 65 -10.92 -29.20 18.93
CA ASP A 65 -9.65 -28.69 18.41
C ASP A 65 -9.84 -27.98 17.06
N ARG A 66 -10.74 -28.48 16.22
CA ARG A 66 -11.12 -27.78 14.97
C ARG A 66 -11.76 -26.43 15.25
N GLN A 67 -12.62 -26.34 16.27
CA GLN A 67 -13.25 -25.08 16.66
C GLN A 67 -12.22 -24.08 17.22
N LEU A 68 -11.29 -24.54 18.05
CA LEU A 68 -10.18 -23.72 18.57
C LEU A 68 -9.24 -23.25 17.46
N LEU A 69 -8.92 -24.12 16.51
CA LEU A 69 -8.12 -23.76 15.35
C LEU A 69 -8.85 -22.70 14.52
N GLN A 70 -10.12 -22.92 14.20
CA GLN A 70 -10.91 -21.97 13.41
C GLN A 70 -10.99 -20.60 14.09
N SER A 71 -11.29 -20.54 15.39
CA SER A 71 -11.36 -19.27 16.12
C SER A 71 -10.00 -18.56 16.16
N SER A 72 -8.90 -19.30 16.32
CA SER A 72 -7.54 -18.75 16.31
C SER A 72 -7.18 -18.15 14.94
N ILE A 73 -7.50 -18.84 13.85
CA ILE A 73 -7.25 -18.36 12.48
C ILE A 73 -8.09 -17.12 12.17
N VAL A 74 -9.38 -17.11 12.56
CA VAL A 74 -10.24 -15.94 12.40
C VAL A 74 -9.69 -14.75 13.19
N ALA A 75 -9.25 -14.95 14.43
CA ALA A 75 -8.67 -13.89 15.24
C ALA A 75 -7.38 -13.32 14.61
N VAL A 76 -6.50 -14.16 14.06
CA VAL A 76 -5.30 -13.68 13.34
C VAL A 76 -5.68 -12.90 12.09
N ALA A 77 -6.66 -13.37 11.32
CA ALA A 77 -7.12 -12.69 10.11
C ALA A 77 -7.77 -11.33 10.43
N ASP A 78 -8.56 -11.24 11.51
CA ASP A 78 -9.16 -9.99 11.97
C ASP A 78 -8.10 -8.99 12.44
N ARG A 79 -7.08 -9.46 13.18
CA ARG A 79 -5.94 -8.62 13.58
C ARG A 79 -5.13 -8.13 12.38
N LEU A 80 -4.91 -8.97 11.36
CA LEU A 80 -4.25 -8.57 10.11
C LEU A 80 -5.04 -7.45 9.43
N GLN A 81 -6.36 -7.61 9.29
CA GLN A 81 -7.22 -6.58 8.71
C GLN A 81 -7.08 -5.25 9.45
N HIS A 82 -7.21 -5.28 10.78
CA HIS A 82 -7.08 -4.08 11.60
C HIS A 82 -5.69 -3.44 11.45
N LYS A 83 -4.63 -4.26 11.45
CA LYS A 83 -3.26 -3.75 11.37
C LYS A 83 -2.96 -3.07 10.03
N ILE A 84 -3.51 -3.61 8.94
CA ILE A 84 -3.42 -2.98 7.62
C ILE A 84 -4.10 -1.61 7.65
N VAL A 85 -5.35 -1.52 8.13
CA VAL A 85 -6.06 -0.23 8.21
C VAL A 85 -5.30 0.79 9.07
N GLU A 86 -4.82 0.38 10.23
CA GLU A 86 -4.03 1.23 11.14
C GLU A 86 -2.74 1.72 10.46
N LEU A 87 -2.02 0.84 9.75
CA LEU A 87 -0.80 1.18 9.02
C LEU A 87 -1.05 2.35 8.04
N PHE A 88 -2.12 2.28 7.25
CA PHE A 88 -2.43 3.38 6.31
C PHE A 88 -2.84 4.66 7.04
N GLN A 89 -3.66 4.56 8.09
CA GLN A 89 -4.09 5.74 8.86
C GLN A 89 -2.91 6.51 9.47
N VAL A 90 -1.89 5.81 9.95
CA VAL A 90 -0.72 6.44 10.58
C VAL A 90 0.29 6.96 9.55
N ASN A 91 0.44 6.29 8.40
CA ASN A 91 1.57 6.53 7.50
C ASN A 91 1.24 7.30 6.22
N VAL A 92 -0.03 7.42 5.81
CA VAL A 92 -0.42 8.00 4.50
C VAL A 92 -0.01 9.47 4.31
N THR A 93 0.15 10.21 5.40
CA THR A 93 0.53 11.64 5.37
C THR A 93 2.04 11.86 5.38
N GLU A 94 2.80 10.96 5.99
CA GLU A 94 4.23 11.16 6.29
C GLU A 94 5.14 10.29 5.43
N GLN A 95 4.66 9.11 5.02
CA GLN A 95 5.46 8.13 4.30
C GLN A 95 5.23 8.19 2.80
N SER A 96 6.26 7.80 2.05
CA SER A 96 6.15 7.63 0.60
C SER A 96 5.29 6.40 0.25
N PRO A 97 4.63 6.40 -0.93
CA PRO A 97 3.97 5.23 -1.50
C PRO A 97 4.76 3.91 -1.38
N ASP A 98 6.04 3.94 -1.75
CA ASP A 98 6.89 2.74 -1.78
C ASP A 98 7.18 2.20 -0.37
N GLU A 99 7.34 3.09 0.61
CA GLU A 99 7.53 2.68 2.01
C GLU A 99 6.24 2.09 2.59
N ILE A 100 5.07 2.66 2.28
CA ILE A 100 3.78 2.10 2.68
C ILE A 100 3.60 0.69 2.11
N ASP A 101 3.94 0.47 0.82
CA ASP A 101 3.88 -0.85 0.20
C ASP A 101 4.86 -1.83 0.85
N ARG A 102 6.07 -1.38 1.18
CA ARG A 102 7.06 -2.20 1.91
C ARG A 102 6.52 -2.62 3.27
N LEU A 103 5.99 -1.68 4.06
CA LEU A 103 5.41 -1.95 5.38
C LEU A 103 4.20 -2.89 5.28
N LEU A 104 3.36 -2.72 4.25
CA LEU A 104 2.22 -3.62 3.99
C LEU A 104 2.69 -5.06 3.70
N ASN A 105 3.71 -5.23 2.85
CA ASN A 105 4.28 -6.54 2.58
C ASN A 105 4.87 -7.20 3.84
N LEU A 106 5.60 -6.43 4.67
CA LEU A 106 6.13 -6.93 5.94
C LEU A 106 5.01 -7.37 6.89
N THR A 107 3.95 -6.58 6.98
CA THR A 107 2.77 -6.89 7.81
C THR A 107 2.09 -8.17 7.32
N ILE A 108 1.84 -8.32 6.02
CA ILE A 108 1.23 -9.54 5.47
C ILE A 108 2.10 -10.77 5.75
N ASN A 109 3.42 -10.65 5.59
CA ASN A 109 4.36 -11.74 5.84
C ASN A 109 4.37 -12.14 7.32
N GLU A 110 4.39 -11.17 8.24
CA GLU A 110 4.36 -11.43 9.69
C GLU A 110 3.13 -12.27 10.08
N PHE A 111 1.94 -11.86 9.64
CA PHE A 111 0.70 -12.56 9.95
C PHE A 111 0.58 -13.91 9.23
N THR A 112 1.20 -14.05 8.05
CA THR A 112 1.32 -15.33 7.35
C THR A 112 2.18 -16.30 8.16
N GLU A 113 3.31 -15.85 8.71
CA GLU A 113 4.16 -16.66 9.58
C GLU A 113 3.48 -17.00 10.91
N GLN A 114 2.75 -16.06 11.52
CA GLN A 114 1.91 -16.35 12.70
C GLN A 114 0.87 -17.44 12.41
N THR A 115 0.26 -17.40 11.22
CA THR A 115 -0.71 -18.42 10.78
C THR A 115 -0.03 -19.79 10.63
N ASN A 116 1.13 -19.84 9.98
CA ASN A 116 1.91 -21.06 9.85
C ASN A 116 2.33 -21.62 11.22
N PHE A 117 2.69 -20.76 12.17
CA PHE A 117 2.99 -21.15 13.53
C PHE A 117 1.80 -21.80 14.24
N ILE A 118 0.60 -21.21 14.15
CA ILE A 118 -0.64 -21.79 14.71
C ILE A 118 -0.92 -23.16 14.10
N LEU A 119 -0.78 -23.31 12.78
CA LEU A 119 -0.99 -24.59 12.12
C LEU A 119 0.04 -25.65 12.55
N ALA A 120 1.29 -25.26 12.80
CA ALA A 120 2.31 -26.16 13.33
C ALA A 120 2.02 -26.58 14.79
N GLN A 121 1.56 -25.66 15.64
CA GLN A 121 1.16 -25.95 17.03
C GLN A 121 -0.02 -26.91 17.10
N ASN A 122 -0.96 -26.82 16.15
CA ASN A 122 -2.10 -27.72 16.04
C ASN A 122 -1.79 -28.98 15.21
N HIS A 123 -0.50 -29.30 15.02
CA HIS A 123 -0.02 -30.49 14.30
C HIS A 123 -0.53 -30.65 12.86
N ILE A 124 -1.00 -29.57 12.22
CA ILE A 124 -1.36 -29.56 10.80
C ILE A 124 -0.09 -29.51 9.95
N LEU A 125 0.76 -28.51 10.18
CA LEU A 125 2.01 -28.36 9.42
C LEU A 125 3.13 -29.24 10.01
N PRO A 126 3.94 -29.90 9.15
CA PRO A 126 5.13 -30.61 9.61
C PRO A 126 6.24 -29.64 10.03
N GLN A 127 7.01 -30.00 11.07
CA GLN A 127 8.05 -29.13 11.64
C GLN A 127 9.34 -29.04 10.79
N LEU A 128 9.64 -30.03 9.93
CA LEU A 128 11.01 -30.23 9.38
C LEU A 128 11.05 -30.75 7.93
N ALA A 129 10.20 -30.24 7.04
CA ALA A 129 10.25 -30.64 5.63
C ALA A 129 10.36 -29.42 4.71
N GLU A 130 11.56 -29.22 4.16
CA GLU A 130 11.80 -28.26 3.08
C GLU A 130 10.84 -28.54 1.91
N GLY A 131 10.31 -27.49 1.29
CA GLY A 131 9.35 -27.60 0.19
C GLY A 131 7.93 -28.04 0.58
N SER A 132 7.65 -28.24 1.88
CA SER A 132 6.28 -28.56 2.32
C SER A 132 5.32 -27.38 2.09
N PRO A 133 4.11 -27.63 1.56
CA PRO A 133 3.09 -26.60 1.40
C PRO A 133 2.80 -25.88 2.72
N ARG A 134 2.73 -24.55 2.68
CA ARG A 134 2.46 -23.65 3.80
C ARG A 134 1.53 -22.53 3.33
N VAL A 135 0.95 -21.80 4.27
CA VAL A 135 0.23 -20.58 3.93
C VAL A 135 1.26 -19.58 3.42
N VAL A 136 1.04 -19.06 2.22
CA VAL A 136 1.84 -18.01 1.60
C VAL A 136 0.84 -17.01 1.04
N LEU A 137 0.94 -15.76 1.47
CA LEU A 137 0.19 -14.64 0.89
C LEU A 137 1.18 -13.64 0.32
N ARG A 138 0.88 -13.13 -0.87
CA ARG A 138 1.63 -12.05 -1.50
C ARG A 138 0.69 -10.90 -1.81
N LEU A 139 1.12 -9.68 -1.52
CA LEU A 139 0.31 -8.49 -1.82
C LEU A 139 -0.12 -8.47 -3.29
N GLN A 140 0.80 -8.76 -4.22
CA GLN A 140 0.51 -8.78 -5.66
C GLN A 140 -0.61 -9.77 -6.04
N GLU A 141 -0.68 -10.93 -5.36
CA GLU A 141 -1.74 -11.92 -5.59
C GLU A 141 -3.08 -11.44 -5.03
N VAL A 142 -3.06 -10.78 -3.86
CA VAL A 142 -4.27 -10.15 -3.29
C VAL A 142 -4.80 -9.05 -4.22
N GLU A 143 -3.91 -8.17 -4.70
CA GLU A 143 -4.25 -7.08 -5.61
C GLU A 143 -4.75 -7.59 -6.97
N PHE A 144 -4.17 -8.68 -7.48
CA PHE A 144 -4.57 -9.26 -8.75
C PHE A 144 -5.91 -10.00 -8.67
N THR A 145 -6.18 -10.69 -7.55
CA THR A 145 -7.37 -11.55 -7.41
C THR A 145 -8.63 -10.80 -7.01
N ASP A 146 -8.51 -9.61 -6.42
CA ASP A 146 -9.66 -8.80 -6.02
C ASP A 146 -9.83 -7.58 -6.94
N ARG A 147 -10.96 -7.53 -7.65
CA ARG A 147 -11.28 -6.47 -8.63
C ARG A 147 -11.31 -5.07 -8.01
N ASN A 148 -11.80 -4.93 -6.77
CA ASN A 148 -11.90 -3.62 -6.13
C ASN A 148 -10.51 -3.13 -5.71
N VAL A 149 -9.70 -4.03 -5.15
CA VAL A 149 -8.30 -3.74 -4.80
C VAL A 149 -7.53 -3.33 -6.05
N MET A 150 -7.65 -4.09 -7.14
CA MET A 150 -7.01 -3.80 -8.42
C MET A 150 -7.41 -2.42 -8.96
N SER A 151 -8.71 -2.10 -8.94
CA SER A 151 -9.22 -0.82 -9.42
C SER A 151 -8.61 0.36 -8.65
N GLN A 152 -8.70 0.32 -7.32
CA GLN A 152 -8.18 1.40 -6.48
C GLN A 152 -6.65 1.52 -6.57
N ARG A 153 -5.94 0.39 -6.66
CA ARG A 153 -4.48 0.39 -6.89
C ARG A 153 -4.12 1.02 -8.24
N GLY A 154 -4.91 0.74 -9.28
CA GLY A 154 -4.76 1.35 -10.59
C GLY A 154 -4.95 2.86 -10.56
N GLU A 155 -6.01 3.34 -9.91
CA GLU A 155 -6.27 4.77 -9.71
C GLU A 155 -5.14 5.46 -8.92
N LEU A 156 -4.66 4.84 -7.83
CA LEU A 156 -3.53 5.35 -7.04
C LEU A 156 -2.29 5.55 -7.91
N ARG A 157 -1.97 4.57 -8.76
CA ARG A 157 -0.84 4.64 -9.67
C ARG A 157 -1.00 5.78 -10.68
N VAL A 158 -2.18 5.94 -11.26
CA VAL A 158 -2.47 7.02 -12.22
C VAL A 158 -2.30 8.39 -11.58
N LEU A 159 -2.91 8.62 -10.41
CA LEU A 159 -2.84 9.92 -9.73
C LEU A 159 -1.43 10.22 -9.22
N THR A 160 -0.71 9.21 -8.70
CA THR A 160 0.68 9.36 -8.27
C THR A 160 1.59 9.75 -9.43
N ASN A 161 1.46 9.08 -10.58
CA ASN A 161 2.22 9.44 -11.79
C ASN A 161 1.88 10.85 -12.29
N ARG A 162 0.60 11.24 -12.26
CA ARG A 162 0.18 12.60 -12.62
C ARG A 162 0.81 13.63 -11.70
N LYS A 163 0.85 13.37 -10.40
CA LYS A 163 1.50 14.26 -9.42
C LYS A 163 2.98 14.45 -9.74
N GLU A 164 3.71 13.37 -9.98
CA GLU A 164 5.15 13.46 -10.29
C GLU A 164 5.39 14.25 -11.58
N LYS A 165 4.53 14.10 -12.59
CA LYS A 165 4.60 14.94 -13.79
C LYS A 165 4.41 16.43 -13.49
N LEU A 166 3.43 16.80 -12.65
CA LEU A 166 3.20 18.21 -12.28
C LEU A 166 4.35 18.79 -11.45
N LYS A 167 4.96 18.00 -10.57
CA LYS A 167 6.14 18.44 -9.81
C LYS A 167 7.31 18.76 -10.74
N LEU A 168 7.57 17.90 -11.73
CA LEU A 168 8.63 18.14 -12.72
C LEU A 168 8.39 19.42 -13.52
N ASP A 169 7.15 19.68 -13.94
CA ASP A 169 6.78 20.92 -14.66
C ASP A 169 6.94 22.15 -13.75
N LEU A 170 6.49 22.07 -12.50
CA LEU A 170 6.66 23.14 -11.51
C LEU A 170 8.13 23.49 -11.29
N GLU A 171 9.00 22.48 -11.13
CA GLU A 171 10.44 22.68 -10.99
C GLU A 171 11.04 23.36 -12.22
N GLN A 172 10.62 22.96 -13.43
CA GLN A 172 11.08 23.57 -14.67
C GLN A 172 10.66 25.04 -14.76
N LYS A 173 9.40 25.37 -14.47
CA LYS A 173 8.91 26.75 -14.51
C LYS A 173 9.57 27.65 -13.47
N ARG A 174 9.82 27.15 -12.26
CA ARG A 174 10.58 27.87 -11.23
C ARG A 174 12.00 28.23 -11.70
N LYS A 175 12.70 27.32 -12.40
CA LYS A 175 14.02 27.58 -12.98
C LYS A 175 13.97 28.67 -14.07
N ILE A 176 12.95 28.63 -14.93
CA ILE A 176 12.75 29.66 -15.97
C ILE A 176 12.53 31.02 -15.31
N LYS A 177 11.66 31.10 -14.29
CA LYS A 177 11.38 32.33 -13.56
C LYS A 177 12.65 32.94 -12.97
N LEU A 178 13.46 32.13 -12.27
CA LEU A 178 14.74 32.57 -11.70
C LEU A 178 15.71 33.13 -12.75
N THR A 179 15.72 32.55 -13.95
CA THR A 179 16.58 33.02 -15.04
C THR A 179 16.10 34.39 -15.54
N ILE A 180 14.80 34.57 -15.73
CA ILE A 180 14.20 35.85 -16.16
C ILE A 180 14.48 36.94 -15.12
N GLU A 181 14.25 36.65 -13.84
CA GLU A 181 14.50 37.60 -12.74
C GLU A 181 15.98 37.99 -12.62
N ALA A 182 16.89 37.02 -12.77
CA ALA A 182 18.32 37.28 -12.77
C ALA A 182 18.74 38.16 -13.96
N GLU A 183 18.19 37.93 -15.15
CA GLU A 183 18.44 38.79 -16.31
C GLU A 183 17.85 40.20 -16.13
N GLU A 184 16.65 40.33 -15.57
CA GLU A 184 16.03 41.62 -15.28
C GLU A 184 16.84 42.42 -14.25
N ALA A 185 17.25 41.78 -13.15
CA ALA A 185 18.10 42.38 -12.13
C ALA A 185 19.48 42.77 -12.68
N TRP A 186 20.05 41.93 -13.56
CA TRP A 186 21.28 42.28 -14.27
C TRP A 186 21.07 43.53 -15.13
N ARG A 187 20.03 43.57 -15.96
CA ARG A 187 19.75 44.71 -16.85
C ARG A 187 19.49 46.00 -16.06
N SER A 188 18.73 45.94 -14.96
CA SER A 188 18.41 47.11 -14.15
C SER A 188 19.64 47.70 -13.44
N SER A 189 20.60 46.87 -13.06
CA SER A 189 21.86 47.31 -12.42
C SER A 189 22.69 48.28 -13.27
N TRP A 190 22.49 48.29 -14.59
CA TRP A 190 23.19 49.18 -15.52
C TRP A 190 22.36 50.39 -15.96
N THR A 191 21.04 50.40 -15.68
CA THR A 191 20.13 51.48 -16.12
C THR A 191 19.78 52.49 -15.02
N GLU A 192 20.09 52.24 -13.75
CA GLU A 192 19.83 53.18 -12.65
C GLU A 192 20.84 54.35 -12.55
N ASN A 193 21.89 54.38 -13.39
CA ASN A 193 22.95 55.41 -13.39
C ASN A 193 23.05 56.23 -14.70
N LEU A 194 21.99 56.27 -15.51
CA LEU A 194 21.86 57.15 -16.69
C LEU A 194 20.58 57.97 -16.60
#